data_AF-A0A8X7BX59-F1
#
_entry.id   AF-A0A8X7BX59-F1
#
_cell.length_a   1.000
_cell.length_b   1.000
_cell.length_c   1.000
_cell.angle_alpha   90.00
_cell.angle_beta   90.00
_cell.angle_gamma   90.00
#
_symmetry.space_group_name_H-M   'P 1'
#
loop_
_entity.id
_entity.type
_entity.pdbx_description
1 polymer ?
#
loop_
_entity_poly.entity_id
_entity_poly.type
_entity_poly.pdbx_seq_one_letter_code
_entity_poly.pdbx_strand_id
1 'polypeptide(L)'
;MGDGKFPIDPFTHEISFPRDFCQLQSFIEYLENMDFPNINNNFRNHDWLCESVIRALKNDYLNRINDRVELKIPGAVKEYKSIDTVIEENDAINYTDKFLNTLELSGIPPHKLLLKSGSPVLLRNPNKRKLCNETRLSVKKMLLNVIEEDIINPVHVKEKRC
;
A
#
# COMPACT_ATOMS: atom_id res chain seq x y z
N MET A 1 -7.11 15.88 19.25
CA MET A 1 -8.53 16.18 19.54
C MET A 1 -9.12 14.99 20.27
N GLY A 2 -9.82 15.23 21.39
CA GLY A 2 -10.40 14.23 22.28
C GLY A 2 -10.42 14.78 23.70
N ASP A 3 -11.59 15.19 24.18
CA ASP A 3 -11.84 15.78 25.51
C ASP A 3 -12.01 14.73 26.62
N GLY A 4 -11.89 13.43 26.28
CA GLY A 4 -11.74 12.33 27.24
C GLY A 4 -12.99 12.02 28.06
N LYS A 5 -14.15 12.56 27.69
CA LYS A 5 -15.41 12.36 28.40
C LYS A 5 -16.32 11.44 27.58
N PHE A 6 -16.33 10.17 27.93
CA PHE A 6 -17.36 9.25 27.44
C PHE A 6 -18.44 9.10 28.52
N PRO A 7 -19.73 9.08 28.12
CA PRO A 7 -20.82 8.83 29.06
C PRO A 7 -20.67 7.44 29.69
N ILE A 8 -20.71 7.38 31.02
CA ILE A 8 -20.69 6.14 31.81
C ILE A 8 -22.13 5.83 32.20
N ASP A 9 -22.59 4.62 31.91
CA ASP A 9 -23.89 4.14 32.34
C ASP A 9 -23.90 4.04 33.88
N PRO A 10 -24.83 4.72 34.58
CA PRO A 10 -24.81 4.83 36.04
C PRO A 10 -25.21 3.54 36.76
N PHE A 11 -25.77 2.55 36.07
CA PHE A 11 -26.21 1.28 36.67
C PHE A 11 -25.18 0.17 36.46
N THR A 12 -24.58 0.12 35.27
CA THR A 12 -23.60 -0.90 34.88
C THR A 12 -22.16 -0.44 35.08
N HIS A 13 -21.93 0.86 35.24
CA HIS A 13 -20.60 1.49 35.25
C HIS A 13 -19.81 1.27 33.95
N GLU A 14 -20.49 0.92 32.87
CA GLU A 14 -19.87 0.67 31.58
C GLU A 14 -19.84 1.93 30.71
N ILE A 15 -18.80 2.06 29.90
CA ILE A 15 -18.71 3.07 28.85
C ILE A 15 -19.32 2.45 27.59
N SER A 16 -20.35 3.11 27.04
CA SER A 16 -20.92 2.70 25.76
C SER A 16 -20.26 3.49 24.62
N PHE A 17 -19.74 2.76 23.65
CA PHE A 17 -19.26 3.35 22.41
C PHE A 17 -20.42 3.43 21.40
N PRO A 18 -20.49 4.50 20.59
CA PRO A 18 -21.38 4.53 19.43
C PRO A 18 -21.21 3.26 18.58
N ARG A 19 -22.29 2.76 17.97
CA ARG A 19 -22.23 1.54 17.11
C ARG A 19 -21.31 1.71 15.90
N ASP A 20 -20.95 2.94 15.59
CA ASP A 20 -20.03 3.37 14.54
C ASP A 20 -18.60 3.63 15.02
N PHE A 21 -18.34 3.52 16.32
CA PHE A 21 -17.00 3.59 16.89
C PHE A 21 -16.14 2.43 16.36
N CYS A 22 -14.95 2.74 15.84
CA CYS A 22 -14.06 1.77 15.22
C CYS A 22 -14.65 1.00 14.02
N GLN A 23 -15.62 1.57 13.28
CA GLN A 23 -16.04 0.98 12.01
C GLN A 23 -14.92 1.08 10.96
N LEU A 24 -14.05 0.08 10.98
CA LEU A 24 -12.86 0.03 10.17
C LEU A 24 -13.17 0.03 8.66
N GLN A 25 -14.26 -0.64 8.28
CA GLN A 25 -14.67 -0.72 6.89
C GLN A 25 -15.08 0.64 6.33
N SER A 26 -15.88 1.42 7.08
CA SER A 26 -16.31 2.75 6.66
C SER A 26 -15.15 3.75 6.63
N PHE A 27 -14.16 3.60 7.53
CA PHE A 27 -12.96 4.43 7.51
C PHE A 27 -12.06 4.15 6.29
N ILE A 28 -11.85 2.88 5.93
CA ILE A 28 -11.09 2.50 4.74
C ILE A 28 -11.78 3.03 3.47
N GLU A 29 -13.09 2.86 3.37
CA GLU A 29 -13.90 3.40 2.27
C GLU A 29 -13.85 4.92 2.18
N TYR A 30 -13.89 5.59 3.33
CA TYR A 30 -13.75 7.03 3.43
C TYR A 30 -12.40 7.51 2.88
N LEU A 31 -11.29 6.96 3.37
CA LEU A 31 -9.94 7.34 2.92
C LEU A 31 -9.74 7.05 1.43
N GLU A 32 -10.18 5.88 0.96
CA GLU A 32 -10.12 5.52 -0.45
C GLU A 32 -10.86 6.53 -1.33
N ASN A 33 -12.08 6.92 -0.96
CA ASN A 33 -12.88 7.87 -1.74
C ASN A 33 -12.38 9.31 -1.63
N MET A 34 -11.74 9.68 -0.51
CA MET A 34 -11.14 10.99 -0.29
C MET A 34 -9.85 11.19 -1.08
N ASP A 35 -8.93 10.23 -1.01
CA ASP A 35 -7.58 10.36 -1.58
C ASP A 35 -7.49 9.82 -3.03
N PHE A 36 -8.38 8.89 -3.41
CA PHE A 36 -8.45 8.31 -4.76
C PHE A 36 -9.86 8.38 -5.39
N PRO A 37 -10.50 9.56 -5.47
CA PRO A 37 -11.80 9.70 -6.13
C PRO A 37 -11.72 9.29 -7.61
N ASN A 38 -12.65 8.42 -8.03
CA ASN A 38 -12.79 7.97 -9.42
C ASN A 38 -11.50 7.40 -10.03
N ILE A 39 -10.74 6.62 -9.25
CA ILE A 39 -9.47 6.05 -9.72
C ILE A 39 -9.59 5.27 -11.04
N ASN A 40 -10.70 4.60 -11.28
CA ASN A 40 -10.97 3.89 -12.53
C ASN A 40 -10.86 4.78 -13.79
N ASN A 41 -11.05 6.09 -13.64
CA ASN A 41 -10.90 7.08 -14.71
C ASN A 41 -9.55 7.81 -14.63
N ASN A 42 -9.03 8.04 -13.41
CA ASN A 42 -7.86 8.90 -13.18
C ASN A 42 -6.51 8.15 -13.10
N PHE A 43 -6.49 6.82 -13.07
CA PHE A 43 -5.27 6.01 -12.89
C PHE A 43 -4.16 6.23 -13.95
N ARG A 44 -4.44 6.95 -15.04
CA ARG A 44 -3.44 7.34 -16.06
C ARG A 44 -2.99 8.81 -15.97
N ASN A 45 -3.62 9.59 -15.08
CA ASN A 45 -3.28 10.99 -14.86
C ASN A 45 -2.15 11.06 -13.82
N HIS A 46 -0.93 11.31 -14.31
CA HIS A 46 0.26 11.39 -13.46
C HIS A 46 0.20 12.56 -12.47
N ASP A 47 -0.34 13.71 -12.86
CA ASP A 47 -0.46 14.87 -11.97
C ASP A 47 -1.41 14.56 -10.80
N TRP A 48 -2.52 13.89 -11.09
CA TRP A 48 -3.46 13.45 -10.06
C TRP A 48 -2.85 12.40 -9.12
N LEU A 49 -2.13 11.41 -9.66
CA LEU A 49 -1.42 10.40 -8.85
C LEU A 49 -0.28 11.00 -8.01
N CYS A 50 0.34 12.09 -8.47
CA CYS A 50 1.34 12.84 -7.73
C CYS A 50 0.72 13.47 -6.48
N GLU A 51 -0.47 14.04 -6.60
CA GLU A 51 -1.19 14.72 -5.51
C GLU A 51 -1.88 13.76 -4.54
N SER A 52 -2.32 12.57 -4.99
CA SER A 52 -2.95 11.56 -4.14
C SER A 52 -1.96 10.99 -3.11
N VAL A 53 -2.23 11.16 -1.80
CA VAL A 53 -1.37 10.63 -0.72
C VAL A 53 -2.22 10.08 0.42
N ILE A 54 -2.12 8.78 0.69
CA ILE A 54 -2.70 8.19 1.91
C ILE A 54 -1.63 8.12 3.00
N ARG A 55 -1.90 8.78 4.13
CA ARG A 55 -1.10 8.64 5.35
C ARG A 55 -1.95 7.95 6.42
N ALA A 56 -1.66 6.68 6.71
CA ALA A 56 -2.31 5.95 7.80
C ALA A 56 -1.33 5.66 8.94
N LEU A 57 -1.86 5.51 10.14
CA LEU A 57 -1.07 5.28 11.37
C LEU A 57 -0.46 3.86 11.45
N LYS A 58 -1.00 2.88 10.70
CA LYS A 58 -0.48 1.51 10.63
C LYS A 58 -0.41 1.00 9.19
N ASN A 59 0.62 0.21 8.88
CA ASN A 59 0.85 -0.36 7.55
C ASN A 59 -0.28 -1.32 7.10
N ASP A 60 -0.90 -2.08 8.01
CA ASP A 60 -1.98 -3.02 7.66
C ASP A 60 -3.20 -2.29 7.05
N TYR A 61 -3.47 -1.06 7.49
CA TYR A 61 -4.51 -0.23 6.89
C TYR A 61 -4.13 0.22 5.48
N LEU A 62 -2.86 0.56 5.26
CA LEU A 62 -2.35 0.93 3.94
C LEU A 62 -2.43 -0.23 2.96
N ASN A 63 -2.09 -1.45 3.40
CA ASN A 63 -2.20 -2.65 2.55
C ASN A 63 -3.65 -2.87 2.09
N ARG A 64 -4.62 -2.80 3.02
CA ARG A 64 -6.04 -2.97 2.67
C ARG A 64 -6.55 -1.88 1.72
N ILE A 65 -6.08 -0.64 1.87
CA ILE A 65 -6.46 0.42 0.94
C ILE A 65 -5.81 0.20 -0.42
N ASN A 66 -4.52 -0.16 -0.46
CA ASN A 66 -3.80 -0.48 -1.70
C ASN A 66 -4.52 -1.58 -2.48
N ASP A 67 -4.95 -2.65 -1.80
CA ASP A 67 -5.71 -3.74 -2.44
C ASP A 67 -7.02 -3.26 -3.06
N ARG A 68 -7.75 -2.38 -2.37
CA ARG A 68 -9.03 -1.83 -2.85
C ARG A 68 -8.84 -0.88 -4.04
N VAL A 69 -7.82 -0.03 -3.96
CA VAL A 69 -7.38 0.87 -5.02
C VAL A 69 -7.02 0.05 -6.26
N GLU A 70 -6.21 -1.00 -6.11
CA GLU A 70 -5.78 -1.90 -7.19
C GLU A 70 -6.97 -2.63 -7.83
N LEU A 71 -7.96 -3.06 -7.04
CA LEU A 71 -9.18 -3.69 -7.56
C LEU A 71 -9.98 -2.76 -8.49
N LYS A 72 -10.03 -1.45 -8.20
CA LYS A 72 -10.77 -0.46 -9.00
C LYS A 72 -10.05 -0.04 -10.29
N ILE A 73 -8.75 -0.26 -10.41
CA ILE A 73 -8.02 0.02 -11.65
C ILE A 73 -8.51 -0.93 -12.75
N PRO A 74 -8.92 -0.45 -13.93
CA PRO A 74 -9.34 -1.32 -15.01
C PRO A 74 -8.15 -1.98 -15.68
N GLY A 75 -8.31 -3.24 -16.11
CA GLY A 75 -7.28 -3.96 -16.87
C GLY A 75 -7.04 -5.37 -16.38
N ALA A 76 -6.21 -6.09 -17.14
CA ALA A 76 -5.81 -7.45 -16.79
C ALA A 76 -4.84 -7.44 -15.60
N VAL A 77 -5.16 -8.25 -14.59
CA VAL A 77 -4.28 -8.49 -13.45
C VAL A 77 -3.13 -9.40 -13.88
N LYS A 78 -1.93 -9.08 -13.42
CA LYS A 78 -0.76 -9.95 -13.49
C LYS A 78 -0.21 -10.20 -12.09
N GLU A 79 0.04 -11.46 -11.79
CA GLU A 79 0.65 -11.91 -10.53
C GLU A 79 2.16 -12.06 -10.72
N TYR A 80 2.93 -11.45 -9.81
CA TYR A 80 4.35 -11.67 -9.61
C TYR A 80 4.55 -12.33 -8.25
N LYS A 81 5.39 -13.37 -8.19
CA LYS A 81 5.74 -14.06 -6.94
C LYS A 81 7.18 -13.77 -6.57
N SER A 82 7.44 -13.45 -5.31
CA SER A 82 8.81 -13.38 -4.80
C SER A 82 9.47 -14.75 -4.86
N ILE A 83 10.79 -14.74 -4.95
CA ILE A 83 11.63 -15.92 -4.79
C ILE A 83 12.46 -15.63 -3.54
N ASP A 84 11.98 -16.16 -2.41
CA ASP A 84 12.61 -15.95 -1.11
C ASP A 84 13.46 -17.17 -0.77
N THR A 85 14.73 -16.92 -0.43
CA THR A 85 15.69 -17.98 -0.07
C THR A 85 16.48 -17.54 1.15
N VAL A 86 16.82 -18.49 2.02
CA VAL A 86 17.77 -18.26 3.11
C VAL A 86 19.21 -18.20 2.59
N ILE A 87 20.06 -17.44 3.28
CA ILE A 87 21.48 -17.31 2.93
C ILE A 87 22.29 -18.51 3.46
N GLU A 88 21.95 -18.99 4.66
CA GLU A 88 22.64 -20.10 5.34
C GLU A 88 21.94 -21.43 5.03
N GLU A 89 22.69 -22.42 4.55
CA GLU A 89 22.14 -23.73 4.17
C GLU A 89 21.54 -24.49 5.36
N ASN A 90 22.11 -24.31 6.57
CA ASN A 90 21.61 -24.94 7.79
C ASN A 90 20.22 -24.43 8.20
N ASP A 91 19.89 -23.19 7.82
CA ASP A 91 18.62 -22.55 8.11
C ASP A 91 17.52 -22.97 7.11
N ALA A 92 17.88 -23.56 5.97
CA ALA A 92 16.92 -24.01 4.95
C ALA A 92 16.00 -25.12 5.46
N ILE A 93 16.45 -25.87 6.48
CA ILE A 93 15.65 -26.91 7.16
C ILE A 93 14.58 -26.27 8.05
N ASN A 94 14.89 -25.13 8.68
CA ASN A 94 14.01 -24.43 9.63
C ASN A 94 13.06 -23.45 8.93
N TYR A 95 13.50 -22.85 7.82
CA TYR A 95 12.76 -21.82 7.08
C TYR A 95 12.49 -22.28 5.65
N THR A 96 11.52 -23.16 5.50
CA THR A 96 11.08 -23.64 4.18
C THR A 96 10.49 -22.51 3.32
N ASP A 97 10.53 -22.64 1.99
CA ASP A 97 9.91 -21.69 1.05
C ASP A 97 8.43 -21.42 1.40
N LYS A 98 7.69 -22.45 1.83
CA LYS A 98 6.29 -22.30 2.25
C LYS A 98 6.15 -21.36 3.44
N PHE A 99 7.06 -21.44 4.40
CA PHE A 99 7.09 -20.54 5.55
C PHE A 99 7.47 -19.12 5.12
N LEU A 100 8.51 -18.96 4.29
CA LEU A 100 8.94 -17.66 3.78
C LEU A 100 7.83 -16.94 3.01
N ASN A 101 7.09 -17.69 2.18
CA ASN A 101 5.96 -17.18 1.41
C ASN A 101 4.77 -16.71 2.26
N THR A 102 4.76 -16.99 3.58
CA THR A 102 3.74 -16.50 4.53
C THR A 102 4.18 -15.27 5.32
N LEU A 103 5.43 -14.83 5.18
CA LEU A 103 5.94 -13.70 5.94
C LEU A 103 5.42 -12.38 5.37
N GLU A 104 4.75 -11.60 6.22
CA GLU A 104 4.41 -10.20 5.94
C GLU A 104 5.33 -9.29 6.75
N LEU A 105 6.48 -8.96 6.16
CA LEU A 105 7.47 -8.10 6.80
C LEU A 105 7.26 -6.63 6.43
N SER A 106 7.25 -5.75 7.44
CA SER A 106 7.12 -4.32 7.23
C SER A 106 8.29 -3.79 6.37
N GLY A 107 7.95 -3.14 5.25
CA GLY A 107 8.94 -2.53 4.35
C GLY A 107 9.34 -3.40 3.17
N ILE A 108 8.90 -4.66 3.10
CA ILE A 108 9.13 -5.56 1.97
C ILE A 108 7.78 -5.82 1.27
N PRO A 109 7.75 -5.88 -0.08
CA PRO A 109 6.54 -6.29 -0.78
C PRO A 109 6.07 -7.68 -0.34
N PRO A 110 4.76 -7.97 -0.38
CA PRO A 110 4.23 -9.30 -0.08
C PRO A 110 4.73 -10.33 -1.11
N HIS A 111 4.72 -11.61 -0.73
CA HIS A 111 5.12 -12.71 -1.63
C HIS A 111 4.36 -12.68 -2.95
N LYS A 112 3.06 -12.34 -2.92
CA LYS A 112 2.23 -12.18 -4.11
C LYS A 112 1.97 -10.72 -4.37
N LEU A 113 2.46 -10.23 -5.51
CA LEU A 113 2.22 -8.89 -5.98
C LEU A 113 1.29 -8.93 -7.19
N LEU A 114 0.09 -8.38 -7.02
CA LEU A 114 -0.92 -8.27 -8.08
C LEU A 114 -0.88 -6.84 -8.64
N LEU A 115 -0.71 -6.72 -9.96
CA LEU A 115 -0.61 -5.41 -10.63
C LEU A 115 -1.42 -5.37 -11.92
N LYS A 116 -1.78 -4.15 -12.32
CA LYS A 116 -2.40 -3.80 -13.60
C LYS A 116 -1.58 -2.70 -14.29
N SER A 117 -1.82 -2.51 -15.59
CA SER A 117 -1.26 -1.35 -16.29
C SER A 117 -1.90 -0.07 -15.74
N GLY A 118 -1.06 0.88 -15.35
CA GLY A 118 -1.40 2.13 -14.69
C GLY A 118 -1.41 2.06 -13.17
N SER A 119 -1.15 0.90 -12.55
CA SER A 119 -1.06 0.79 -11.09
C SER A 119 0.03 1.70 -10.53
N PRO A 120 -0.28 2.55 -9.53
CA PRO A 120 0.73 3.33 -8.83
C PRO A 120 1.50 2.45 -7.85
N VAL A 121 2.83 2.49 -7.91
CA VAL A 121 3.72 1.71 -7.03
C VAL A 121 4.79 2.61 -6.42
N LEU A 122 5.24 2.24 -5.21
CA LEU A 122 6.28 2.96 -4.48
C LEU A 122 7.53 2.10 -4.35
N LEU A 123 8.68 2.65 -4.71
CA LEU A 123 9.95 1.96 -4.56
C LEU A 123 10.44 2.03 -3.10
N ARG A 124 10.58 0.88 -2.44
CA ARG A 124 10.99 0.78 -1.01
C ARG A 124 12.42 0.24 -0.78
N ASN A 125 13.18 -0.09 -1.83
CA ASN A 125 14.57 -0.54 -1.68
C ASN A 125 15.43 -0.36 -2.96
N PRO A 126 15.92 0.84 -3.27
CA PRO A 126 16.67 1.13 -4.48
C PRO A 126 18.19 1.09 -4.23
N ASN A 127 18.73 -0.06 -3.83
CA ASN A 127 20.19 -0.18 -3.66
C ASN A 127 20.99 -0.20 -4.99
N LYS A 128 20.36 0.01 -6.16
CA LYS A 128 21.04 -0.12 -7.47
C LYS A 128 20.62 0.87 -8.57
N ARG A 129 19.50 1.57 -8.41
CA ARG A 129 19.03 2.59 -9.37
C ARG A 129 19.03 3.90 -8.59
N LYS A 130 19.48 5.02 -9.16
CA LYS A 130 19.57 6.35 -8.50
C LYS A 130 18.21 6.93 -8.03
N LEU A 131 17.20 6.09 -7.89
CA LEU A 131 15.89 6.41 -7.34
C LEU A 131 16.02 6.32 -5.83
N CYS A 132 15.40 7.25 -5.11
CA CYS A 132 15.38 7.20 -3.65
C CYS A 132 14.24 6.29 -3.19
N ASN A 133 14.34 5.82 -1.94
CA ASN A 133 13.16 5.33 -1.23
C ASN A 133 12.04 6.37 -1.41
N GLU A 134 10.82 5.88 -1.59
CA GLU A 134 9.63 6.73 -1.79
C GLU A 134 9.46 7.32 -3.21
N THR A 135 10.22 6.84 -4.20
CA THR A 135 9.94 7.20 -5.61
C THR A 135 8.62 6.58 -6.05
N ARG A 136 7.69 7.43 -6.52
CA ARG A 136 6.40 7.02 -7.08
C ARG A 136 6.51 6.71 -8.56
N LEU A 137 6.01 5.55 -8.94
CA LEU A 137 6.07 5.01 -10.29
C LEU A 137 4.66 4.57 -10.72
N SER A 138 4.37 4.60 -12.03
CA SER A 138 3.16 4.03 -12.61
C SER A 138 3.55 2.87 -13.53
N VAL A 139 2.90 1.72 -13.38
CA VAL A 139 3.17 0.53 -14.20
C VAL A 139 2.76 0.80 -15.65
N LYS A 140 3.73 0.82 -16.56
CA LYS A 140 3.51 0.99 -17.99
C LYS A 140 3.20 -0.35 -18.65
N LYS A 141 4.08 -1.35 -18.44
CA LYS A 141 3.98 -2.69 -19.02
C LYS A 141 4.48 -3.76 -18.06
N MET A 142 3.91 -4.96 -18.20
CA MET A 142 4.18 -6.09 -17.34
C MET A 142 4.59 -7.32 -18.16
N LEU A 143 5.90 -7.58 -18.23
CA LEU A 143 6.51 -8.76 -18.85
C LEU A 143 6.73 -9.87 -17.80
N LEU A 144 7.24 -11.04 -18.20
CA LEU A 144 7.28 -12.22 -17.31
C LEU A 144 7.96 -11.93 -15.96
N ASN A 145 9.15 -11.33 -15.98
CA ASN A 145 9.94 -11.00 -14.78
C ASN A 145 10.39 -9.54 -14.77
N VAL A 146 9.76 -8.69 -15.58
CA VAL A 146 10.12 -7.28 -15.76
C VAL A 146 8.86 -6.44 -15.73
N ILE A 147 8.91 -5.37 -14.96
CA ILE A 147 7.90 -4.32 -14.93
C ILE A 147 8.57 -3.08 -15.53
N GLU A 148 7.95 -2.50 -16.55
CA GLU A 148 8.33 -1.19 -17.08
C GLU A 148 7.47 -0.15 -16.37
N GLU A 149 8.09 0.88 -15.81
CA GLU A 149 7.38 1.96 -15.14
C GLU A 149 7.71 3.34 -15.70
N ASP A 150 6.75 4.26 -15.59
CA ASP A 150 6.97 5.69 -15.77
C ASP A 150 7.07 6.37 -14.39
N ILE A 151 8.02 7.30 -14.23
CA ILE A 151 8.18 8.05 -12.98
C ILE A 151 7.05 9.08 -12.86
N ILE A 152 6.30 9.03 -11.76
CA ILE A 152 5.21 9.97 -11.49
C ILE A 152 5.79 11.27 -10.89
N ASN A 153 6.72 11.15 -9.94
CA ASN A 153 7.39 12.29 -9.34
C ASN A 153 8.89 12.20 -9.59
N PRO A 154 9.51 13.10 -10.36
CA PRO A 154 10.96 13.18 -10.41
C PRO A 154 11.45 13.52 -9.00
N VAL A 155 12.35 12.69 -8.47
CA VAL A 155 13.01 12.94 -7.19
C VAL A 155 13.63 14.34 -7.25
N HIS A 156 13.12 15.27 -6.44
CA HIS A 156 13.65 16.62 -6.30
C HIS A 156 15.10 16.57 -5.81
N VAL A 157 16.06 16.60 -6.73
CA VAL A 157 17.38 17.18 -6.43
C VAL A 157 17.19 18.70 -6.49
N LYS A 158 16.84 19.26 -5.33
CA LYS A 158 16.77 20.69 -4.97
C LYS A 158 15.51 21.49 -5.37
N GLU A 159 14.99 22.11 -4.31
CA GLU A 159 14.17 23.33 -4.21
C GLU A 159 12.68 23.33 -4.57
N LYS A 160 11.92 23.41 -3.46
CA LYS A 160 10.68 24.18 -3.23
C LYS A 160 9.38 23.72 -3.90
N ARG A 161 8.47 23.33 -3.00
CA ARG A 161 7.05 22.93 -3.12
C ARG A 161 6.82 21.49 -3.54
N CYS A 162 6.88 20.61 -2.52
CA CYS A 162 5.70 19.82 -2.17
C CYS A 162 4.96 20.57 -1.05
#